data_AF-A0A089ZEA4-F1
#
_entry.id   AF-A0A089ZEA4-F1
#
_cell.length_a   1.000
_cell.length_b   1.000
_cell.length_c   1.000
_cell.angle_alpha   90.00
_cell.angle_beta   90.00
_cell.angle_gamma   90.00
#
_symmetry.space_group_name_H-M   'P 1'
#
loop_
_entity.id
_entity.type
_entity.pdbx_description
1 polymer ?
#
loop_
_entity_poly.entity_id
_entity_poly.type
_entity_poly.pdbx_seq_one_letter_code
_entity_poly.pdbx_strand_id
1 'polypeptide(L)'
;MHDSGGELPEINISEIGLQEARRVYDSEEKRTASLESKAASLFGLVTLVVSILIFILDNLLTTTTNPVIYEILIFNIFGIIITSLSLIWLVNALWIRKVEVPFIYNPNTIFAKCSQCEDILKEDLVDNYRLATPKLYEVNQMKAKSFHWGLLFLLSGFAISISSLLLFLCYNYL
;
A
#
# COMPACT_ATOMS: atom_id res chain seq x y z
N MET A 1 64.55 -13.46 0.14
CA MET A 1 63.53 -12.50 0.54
C MET A 1 62.35 -12.75 -0.38
N HIS A 2 61.29 -13.36 0.16
CA HIS A 2 60.11 -13.78 -0.60
C HIS A 2 59.25 -12.55 -0.88
N ASP A 3 59.08 -12.23 -2.16
CA ASP A 3 58.15 -11.24 -2.64
C ASP A 3 56.77 -11.91 -2.71
N SER A 4 55.96 -11.74 -1.66
CA SER A 4 54.57 -12.18 -1.64
C SER A 4 53.74 -11.16 -2.41
N GLY A 5 53.70 -11.33 -3.73
CA GLY A 5 52.72 -10.67 -4.59
C GLY A 5 51.31 -11.05 -4.12
N GLY A 6 50.71 -10.18 -3.30
CA GLY A 6 49.30 -10.27 -2.97
C GLY A 6 48.51 -9.93 -4.22
N GLU A 7 48.02 -10.96 -4.92
CA GLU A 7 46.96 -10.80 -5.90
C GLU A 7 45.80 -10.08 -5.21
N LEU A 8 45.50 -8.87 -5.69
CA LEU A 8 44.27 -8.18 -5.31
C LEU A 8 43.11 -9.13 -5.63
N PRO A 9 42.14 -9.33 -4.71
CA PRO A 9 41.01 -10.20 -5.00
C PRO A 9 40.34 -9.71 -6.28
N GLU A 10 40.28 -10.58 -7.29
CA GLU A 10 39.53 -10.31 -8.52
C GLU A 10 38.12 -9.88 -8.11
N ILE A 11 37.81 -8.61 -8.39
CA ILE A 11 36.48 -8.07 -8.12
C ILE A 11 35.53 -8.82 -9.05
N ASN A 12 34.79 -9.78 -8.50
CA ASN A 12 33.83 -10.55 -9.27
C ASN A 12 32.59 -9.68 -9.55
N ILE A 13 32.65 -8.94 -10.65
CA ILE A 13 31.63 -7.95 -11.05
C ILE A 13 30.24 -8.59 -11.16
N SER A 14 30.17 -9.87 -11.54
CA SER A 14 28.91 -10.63 -11.64
C SER A 14 28.27 -10.87 -10.26
N GLU A 15 29.09 -11.19 -9.25
CA GLU A 15 28.68 -11.37 -7.85
C GLU A 15 28.11 -10.07 -7.26
N ILE A 16 28.80 -8.96 -7.49
CA ILE A 16 28.38 -7.63 -7.02
C ILE A 16 27.09 -7.20 -7.73
N GLY A 17 27.00 -7.43 -9.04
CA GLY A 17 25.80 -7.13 -9.82
C GLY A 17 24.57 -7.91 -9.35
N LEU A 18 24.74 -9.18 -9.01
CA LEU A 18 23.68 -10.04 -8.47
C LEU A 18 23.24 -9.60 -7.08
N GLN A 19 24.19 -9.29 -6.20
CA GLN A 19 23.88 -8.80 -4.85
C GLN A 19 23.10 -7.48 -4.90
N GLU A 20 23.49 -6.54 -5.75
CA GLU A 20 22.79 -5.26 -5.85
C GLU A 20 21.40 -5.43 -6.49
N ALA A 21 21.26 -6.22 -7.56
CA ALA A 21 19.97 -6.49 -8.19
C ALA A 21 18.98 -7.14 -7.22
N ARG A 22 19.46 -8.11 -6.43
CA ARG A 22 18.67 -8.73 -5.35
C ARG A 22 18.32 -7.71 -4.26
N ARG A 23 19.27 -6.88 -3.82
CA ARG A 23 19.04 -5.87 -2.78
C ARG A 23 17.92 -4.91 -3.16
N VAL A 24 17.92 -4.43 -4.41
CA VAL A 24 16.88 -3.52 -4.91
C VAL A 24 15.52 -4.22 -4.97
N TYR A 25 15.48 -5.46 -5.46
CA TYR A 25 14.26 -6.26 -5.48
C TYR A 25 13.68 -6.46 -4.06
N ASP A 26 14.50 -6.91 -3.11
CA ASP A 26 14.09 -7.14 -1.72
C ASP A 26 13.60 -5.83 -1.06
N SER A 27 14.19 -4.69 -1.41
CA SER A 27 13.74 -3.37 -0.97
C SER A 27 12.33 -3.05 -1.48
N GLU A 28 12.05 -3.29 -2.76
CA GLU A 28 10.72 -3.09 -3.34
C GLU A 28 9.70 -4.08 -2.77
N GLU A 29 10.08 -5.32 -2.46
CA GLU A 29 9.18 -6.27 -1.81
C GLU A 29 8.81 -5.82 -0.39
N LYS A 30 9.78 -5.34 0.38
CA LYS A 30 9.53 -4.74 1.70
C LYS A 30 8.60 -3.53 1.61
N ARG A 31 8.78 -2.71 0.57
CA ARG A 31 7.90 -1.57 0.30
C ARG A 31 6.46 -2.03 0.02
N THR A 32 6.27 -3.10 -0.74
CA THR A 32 4.94 -3.70 -0.97
C THR A 32 4.29 -4.11 0.36
N ALA A 33 4.99 -4.89 1.18
CA ALA A 33 4.47 -5.35 2.47
C ALA A 33 4.13 -4.19 3.41
N SER A 34 4.97 -3.13 3.41
CA SER A 34 4.71 -1.91 4.18
C SER A 34 3.43 -1.20 3.71
N LEU A 35 3.23 -1.06 2.40
CA LEU A 35 2.03 -0.44 1.83
C LEU A 35 0.77 -1.26 2.13
N GLU A 36 0.84 -2.58 2.08
CA GLU A 36 -0.28 -3.47 2.41
C GLU A 36 -0.64 -3.38 3.89
N SER A 37 0.35 -3.39 4.78
CA SER A 37 0.14 -3.21 6.22
C SER A 37 -0.51 -1.85 6.55
N LYS A 38 -0.04 -0.78 5.88
CA LYS A 38 -0.64 0.56 6.01
C LYS A 38 -2.07 0.62 5.47
N ALA A 39 -2.33 0.00 4.32
CA ALA A 39 -3.68 -0.06 3.75
C ALA A 39 -4.65 -0.84 4.64
N ALA A 40 -4.21 -1.97 5.21
CA ALA A 40 -5.02 -2.78 6.12
C ALA A 40 -5.33 -2.06 7.44
N SER A 41 -4.33 -1.40 8.04
CA SER A 41 -4.54 -0.60 9.26
C SER A 41 -5.47 0.58 8.99
N LEU A 42 -5.31 1.28 7.86
CA LEU A 42 -6.20 2.36 7.48
C LEU A 42 -7.62 1.86 7.19
N PHE A 43 -7.77 0.67 6.59
CA PHE A 43 -9.08 0.05 6.40
C PHE A 43 -9.80 -0.16 7.74
N GLY A 44 -9.11 -0.73 8.73
CA GLY A 44 -9.65 -0.90 10.08
C GLY A 44 -10.05 0.42 10.73
N LEU A 45 -9.22 1.47 10.58
CA LEU A 45 -9.54 2.81 11.08
C LEU A 45 -10.79 3.38 10.42
N VAL A 46 -10.90 3.29 9.08
CA VAL A 46 -12.07 3.78 8.35
C VAL A 46 -13.34 3.08 8.82
N THR A 47 -13.32 1.75 8.95
CA THR A 47 -14.47 0.99 9.44
C THR A 47 -14.90 1.47 10.82
N LEU A 48 -13.95 1.65 11.74
CA LEU A 48 -14.24 2.16 13.08
C LEU A 48 -14.87 3.56 13.04
N VAL A 49 -14.29 4.49 12.27
CA VAL A 49 -14.78 5.86 12.13
C VAL A 49 -16.19 5.88 11.55
N VAL A 50 -16.45 5.12 10.49
CA VAL A 50 -17.78 5.02 9.87
C VAL A 50 -18.80 4.46 10.87
N SER A 51 -18.46 3.43 11.64
CA SER A 51 -19.34 2.88 12.68
C SER A 51 -19.69 3.92 13.75
N ILE A 52 -18.71 4.70 14.22
CA ILE A 52 -18.94 5.78 15.19
C ILE A 52 -19.85 6.86 14.60
N LEU A 53 -19.59 7.30 13.37
CA LEU A 53 -20.39 8.34 12.72
C LEU A 53 -21.85 7.90 12.49
N ILE A 54 -22.07 6.64 12.07
CA ILE A 54 -23.41 6.07 11.91
C ILE A 54 -24.14 6.01 13.26
N PHE A 55 -23.46 5.56 14.32
CA PHE A 55 -24.05 5.52 15.66
C PHE A 55 -24.46 6.92 16.15
N ILE A 56 -23.61 7.94 15.93
CA ILE A 56 -23.95 9.32 16.27
C ILE A 56 -25.15 9.78 15.45
N LEU A 57 -25.15 9.54 14.13
CA LEU A 57 -26.23 9.95 13.24
C LEU A 57 -27.59 9.37 13.67
N ASP A 58 -27.64 8.08 14.03
CA ASP A 58 -28.87 7.42 14.49
C ASP A 58 -29.43 8.05 15.77
N ASN A 59 -28.57 8.34 16.74
CA ASN A 59 -28.96 9.05 17.96
C ASN A 59 -29.49 10.47 17.67
N LEU A 60 -28.91 11.17 16.70
CA LEU A 60 -29.37 12.52 16.34
C LEU A 60 -30.71 12.50 15.59
N LEU A 61 -30.92 11.53 14.71
CA LEU A 61 -32.16 11.37 13.96
C LEU A 61 -33.35 11.06 14.88
N THR A 62 -33.13 10.28 15.93
CA THR A 62 -34.19 9.88 16.87
C THR A 62 -34.53 10.97 17.91
N THR A 63 -33.65 11.96 18.10
CA THR A 63 -33.82 13.01 19.13
C THR A 63 -34.31 14.35 18.58
N THR A 64 -34.24 14.58 17.27
CA THR A 64 -34.61 15.86 16.67
C THR A 64 -35.96 15.85 15.92
N THR A 65 -36.75 16.89 16.11
CA THR A 65 -38.00 17.14 15.36
C THR A 65 -37.93 18.42 14.51
N ASN A 66 -36.80 19.14 14.52
CA ASN A 66 -36.68 20.43 13.85
C ASN A 66 -36.27 20.27 12.37
N PRO A 67 -37.03 20.83 11.40
CA PRO A 67 -36.72 20.74 9.97
C PRO A 67 -35.33 21.27 9.59
N VAL A 68 -34.85 22.35 10.22
CA VAL A 68 -33.53 22.95 9.90
C VAL A 68 -32.37 22.01 10.29
N ILE A 69 -32.55 21.22 11.34
CA ILE A 69 -31.55 20.24 11.77
C ILE A 69 -31.39 19.11 10.74
N TYR A 70 -32.46 18.74 10.03
CA TYR A 70 -32.37 17.71 8.99
C TYR A 70 -31.44 18.12 7.85
N GLU A 71 -31.40 19.41 7.48
CA GLU A 71 -30.45 19.91 6.47
C GLU A 71 -29.00 19.71 6.91
N ILE A 72 -28.69 19.96 8.19
CA ILE A 72 -27.36 19.75 8.78
C ILE A 72 -27.01 18.25 8.79
N LEU A 73 -27.97 17.38 9.09
CA LEU A 73 -27.79 15.92 9.10
C LEU A 73 -27.55 15.36 7.69
N ILE A 74 -28.13 15.94 6.65
CA ILE A 74 -27.85 15.57 5.25
C ILE A 74 -26.36 15.76 4.93
N PHE A 75 -25.75 16.87 5.36
CA PHE A 75 -24.30 17.06 5.20
C PHE A 75 -23.49 16.00 5.97
N ASN A 76 -23.96 15.54 7.12
CA ASN A 76 -23.31 14.47 7.86
C ASN A 76 -23.33 13.14 7.08
N ILE A 77 -24.49 12.80 6.51
CA ILE A 77 -24.66 11.63 5.64
C ILE A 77 -23.70 11.69 4.46
N PHE A 78 -23.57 12.84 3.80
CA PHE A 78 -22.58 13.02 2.73
C PHE A 78 -21.15 12.76 3.21
N GLY A 79 -20.77 13.27 4.39
CA GLY A 79 -19.46 12.99 4.98
C GLY A 79 -19.22 11.50 5.25
N ILE A 80 -20.24 10.77 5.73
CA ILE A 80 -20.17 9.31 5.93
C ILE A 80 -20.00 8.57 4.60
N ILE A 81 -20.73 8.96 3.56
CA ILE A 81 -20.61 8.35 2.22
C ILE A 81 -19.21 8.57 1.67
N ILE A 82 -18.69 9.81 1.72
CA ILE A 82 -17.33 10.15 1.25
C ILE A 82 -16.28 9.35 2.03
N THR A 83 -16.44 9.25 3.36
CA THR A 83 -15.56 8.45 4.20
C THR A 83 -15.61 6.98 3.79
N SER A 84 -16.79 6.43 3.49
CA SER A 84 -16.99 5.04 3.08
C SER A 84 -16.37 4.74 1.71
N LEU A 85 -16.33 5.72 0.80
CA LEU A 85 -15.64 5.57 -0.50
C LEU A 85 -14.14 5.30 -0.34
N SER A 86 -13.52 5.69 0.78
CA SER A 86 -12.12 5.35 1.05
C SER A 86 -11.89 3.83 1.12
N LEU A 87 -12.88 3.04 1.55
CA LEU A 87 -12.77 1.58 1.62
C LEU A 87 -12.53 0.97 0.23
N ILE A 88 -13.16 1.52 -0.82
CA ILE A 88 -13.00 1.03 -2.19
C ILE A 88 -11.53 1.17 -2.63
N TRP A 89 -10.93 2.32 -2.35
CA TRP A 89 -9.53 2.58 -2.67
C TRP A 89 -8.56 1.71 -1.87
N LEU A 90 -8.88 1.43 -0.60
CA LEU A 90 -8.05 0.58 0.25
C LEU A 90 -8.15 -0.90 -0.14
N VAL A 91 -9.35 -1.38 -0.48
CA VAL A 91 -9.54 -2.71 -1.06
C VAL A 91 -8.74 -2.82 -2.36
N ASN A 92 -8.78 -1.79 -3.22
CA ASN A 92 -7.99 -1.79 -4.45
C ASN A 92 -6.48 -1.88 -4.15
N ALA A 93 -5.95 -1.14 -3.18
CA ALA A 93 -4.54 -1.22 -2.76
C ALA A 93 -4.15 -2.63 -2.27
N LEU A 94 -5.05 -3.33 -1.59
CA LEU A 94 -4.85 -4.71 -1.14
C LEU A 94 -5.02 -5.73 -2.27
N TRP A 95 -5.93 -5.48 -3.20
CA TRP A 95 -6.27 -6.40 -4.29
C TRP A 95 -5.22 -6.43 -5.40
N ILE A 96 -4.56 -5.29 -5.68
CA ILE A 96 -3.48 -5.22 -6.68
C ILE A 96 -2.46 -6.34 -6.37
N ARG A 97 -2.48 -7.40 -7.18
CA ARG A 97 -1.72 -8.63 -6.92
C ARG A 97 -0.25 -8.39 -7.20
N LYS A 98 0.61 -9.07 -6.43
CA LYS A 98 2.04 -9.24 -6.76
C LYS A 98 2.13 -9.88 -8.14
N VAL A 99 2.56 -9.11 -9.14
CA VAL A 99 2.93 -9.66 -10.44
C VAL A 99 4.41 -10.03 -10.33
N GLU A 100 4.66 -11.33 -10.52
CA GLU A 100 5.96 -11.95 -10.78
C GLU A 100 6.93 -12.12 -9.59
N VAL A 101 7.07 -13.40 -9.24
CA VAL A 101 8.30 -13.95 -8.67
C VAL A 101 9.41 -13.71 -9.72
N PRO A 102 10.64 -13.32 -9.35
CA PRO A 102 11.72 -13.07 -10.32
C PRO A 102 12.03 -14.32 -11.17
N PHE A 103 11.60 -15.50 -10.72
CA PHE A 103 11.71 -16.73 -11.47
C PHE A 103 10.52 -16.88 -12.43
N ILE A 104 10.74 -16.56 -13.71
CA ILE A 104 9.84 -16.93 -14.82
C ILE A 104 9.84 -18.46 -15.03
N TYR A 105 10.73 -19.18 -14.35
CA TYR A 105 11.01 -20.59 -14.58
C TYR A 105 10.19 -21.53 -13.68
N ASN A 106 9.65 -22.58 -14.32
CA ASN A 106 9.06 -23.74 -13.68
C ASN A 106 10.05 -24.30 -12.62
N PRO A 107 9.61 -24.68 -11.41
CA PRO A 107 10.50 -25.23 -10.37
C PRO A 107 11.45 -26.33 -10.88
N ASN A 108 11.01 -27.13 -11.86
CA ASN A 108 11.82 -28.18 -12.48
C ASN A 108 12.96 -27.66 -13.37
N THR A 109 12.84 -26.45 -13.92
CA THR A 109 13.88 -25.80 -14.74
C THR A 109 14.97 -25.12 -13.91
N ILE A 110 14.67 -24.75 -12.66
CA ILE A 110 15.66 -24.18 -11.73
C ILE A 110 16.73 -25.23 -11.40
N PHE A 111 16.33 -26.47 -11.12
CA PHE A 111 17.26 -27.56 -10.80
C PHE A 111 18.21 -27.88 -11.96
N ALA A 112 17.70 -27.86 -13.21
CA ALA A 112 18.49 -28.06 -14.42
C ALA A 112 19.47 -26.90 -14.70
N LYS A 113 19.12 -25.66 -14.31
CA LYS A 113 20.00 -24.50 -14.39
C LYS A 113 21.03 -24.45 -13.26
N CYS A 114 20.69 -24.92 -12.06
CA CYS A 114 21.66 -25.06 -10.96
C CYS A 114 22.76 -26.09 -11.27
N SER A 115 22.53 -27.02 -12.21
CA SER A 115 23.56 -27.92 -12.73
C SER A 115 24.43 -27.33 -13.86
N GLN A 116 24.18 -26.09 -14.31
CA GLN A 116 24.99 -25.40 -15.31
C GLN A 116 26.15 -24.61 -14.66
N CYS A 117 27.07 -24.13 -15.49
CA CYS A 117 28.20 -23.29 -15.06
C CYS A 117 27.71 -22.10 -14.20
N GLU A 118 28.36 -21.88 -13.06
CA GLU A 118 27.95 -20.90 -12.04
C GLU A 118 27.82 -19.48 -12.59
N ASP A 119 28.71 -19.09 -13.50
CA ASP A 119 28.71 -17.75 -14.09
C ASP A 119 27.48 -17.49 -14.98
N ILE A 120 27.04 -18.48 -15.75
CA ILE A 120 25.85 -18.39 -16.63
C ILE A 120 24.58 -18.27 -15.77
N LEU A 121 24.54 -18.98 -14.64
CA LEU A 121 23.43 -18.91 -13.70
C LEU A 121 23.36 -17.52 -13.04
N LYS A 122 24.50 -16.94 -12.64
CA LYS A 122 24.55 -15.60 -12.04
C LYS A 122 24.06 -14.54 -13.00
N GLU A 123 24.46 -14.59 -14.27
CA GLU A 123 24.04 -13.63 -15.30
C GLU A 123 22.52 -13.71 -15.57
N ASP A 124 21.98 -14.92 -15.72
CA ASP A 124 20.53 -15.13 -15.90
C ASP A 124 19.72 -14.66 -14.68
N LEU A 125 20.22 -14.84 -13.46
CA LEU A 125 19.59 -14.31 -12.25
C LEU A 125 19.58 -12.77 -12.23
N VAL A 126 20.69 -12.14 -12.60
CA VAL A 126 20.77 -10.67 -12.69
C VAL A 126 19.71 -10.13 -13.64
N ASP A 127 19.57 -10.74 -14.83
CA ASP A 127 18.58 -10.31 -15.81
C ASP A 127 17.14 -10.51 -15.34
N ASN A 128 16.86 -11.63 -14.68
CA ASN A 128 15.55 -11.90 -14.07
C ASN A 128 15.19 -10.85 -13.00
N TYR A 129 16.13 -10.50 -12.10
CA TYR A 129 15.92 -9.43 -11.13
C TYR A 129 15.73 -8.07 -11.79
N ARG A 130 16.49 -7.76 -12.84
CA ARG A 130 16.37 -6.52 -13.60
C ARG A 130 15.03 -6.38 -14.31
N LEU A 131 14.45 -7.48 -14.79
CA LEU A 131 13.13 -7.49 -15.43
C LEU A 131 11.98 -7.40 -14.41
N ALA A 132 12.12 -8.05 -13.26
CA ALA A 132 11.06 -8.10 -12.24
C ALA A 132 10.97 -6.80 -11.41
N THR A 133 12.10 -6.14 -11.14
CA THR A 133 12.15 -4.95 -10.26
C THR A 133 11.28 -3.78 -10.78
N PRO A 134 11.33 -3.38 -12.07
CA PRO A 134 10.48 -2.29 -12.58
C PRO A 134 8.99 -2.61 -12.48
N LYS A 135 8.59 -3.86 -12.73
CA LYS A 135 7.20 -4.31 -12.60
C LYS A 135 6.72 -4.21 -11.16
N LEU A 136 7.55 -4.64 -10.21
CA LEU A 136 7.25 -4.53 -8.78
C LEU A 136 7.14 -3.07 -8.33
N TYR A 137 8.03 -2.21 -8.84
CA TYR A 137 7.97 -0.77 -8.61
C TYR A 137 6.67 -0.15 -9.14
N GLU A 138 6.23 -0.49 -10.36
CA GLU A 138 4.96 0.00 -10.92
C GLU A 138 3.76 -0.42 -10.07
N VAL A 139 3.72 -1.69 -9.65
CA VAL A 139 2.70 -2.21 -8.73
C VAL A 139 2.70 -1.42 -7.42
N ASN A 140 3.87 -1.15 -6.84
CA ASN A 140 4.00 -0.35 -5.63
C ASN A 140 3.52 1.08 -5.82
N GLN A 141 3.75 1.69 -6.99
CA GLN A 141 3.23 3.02 -7.30
C GLN A 141 1.70 3.02 -7.40
N MET A 142 1.10 2.01 -8.02
CA MET A 142 -0.36 1.88 -8.07
C MET A 142 -0.96 1.69 -6.67
N LYS A 143 -0.36 0.84 -5.83
CA LYS A 143 -0.76 0.65 -4.43
C LYS A 143 -0.65 1.95 -3.63
N ALA A 144 0.47 2.67 -3.77
CA ALA A 144 0.69 3.94 -3.08
C ALA A 144 -0.33 5.01 -3.50
N LYS A 145 -0.67 5.08 -4.79
CA LYS A 145 -1.71 5.99 -5.30
C LYS A 145 -3.08 5.66 -4.71
N SER A 146 -3.47 4.39 -4.71
CA SER A 146 -4.72 3.94 -4.10
C SER A 146 -4.78 4.23 -2.61
N PHE A 147 -3.68 4.01 -1.87
CA PHE A 147 -3.56 4.39 -0.47
C PHE A 147 -3.75 5.90 -0.25
N HIS A 148 -3.11 6.73 -1.08
CA HIS A 148 -3.22 8.19 -0.99
C HIS A 148 -4.66 8.66 -1.21
N TRP A 149 -5.36 8.13 -2.22
CA TRP A 149 -6.77 8.44 -2.44
C TRP A 149 -7.63 7.98 -1.27
N GLY A 150 -7.42 6.76 -0.77
CA GLY A 150 -8.12 6.27 0.43
C GLY A 150 -7.97 7.24 1.62
N LEU A 151 -6.75 7.70 1.90
CA LEU A 151 -6.50 8.67 2.95
C LEU A 151 -7.21 10.01 2.70
N LEU A 152 -7.18 10.52 1.47
CA LEU A 152 -7.82 11.78 1.10
C LEU A 152 -9.34 11.71 1.30
N PHE A 153 -9.99 10.64 0.85
CA PHE A 153 -11.43 10.42 1.05
C PHE A 153 -11.80 10.28 2.53
N LEU A 154 -10.99 9.56 3.33
CA LEU A 154 -11.18 9.49 4.78
C LEU A 154 -11.12 10.89 5.43
N LEU A 155 -10.06 11.64 5.18
CA LEU A 155 -9.85 12.94 5.83
C LEU A 155 -10.91 13.98 5.43
N SER A 156 -11.23 14.04 4.14
CA SER A 156 -12.26 14.95 3.63
C SER A 156 -13.65 14.61 4.12
N GLY A 157 -14.05 13.34 4.07
CA GLY A 157 -15.34 12.88 4.58
C GLY A 157 -15.47 13.11 6.08
N PHE A 158 -14.42 12.78 6.84
CA PHE A 158 -14.39 13.01 8.29
C PHE A 158 -14.48 14.49 8.64
N ALA A 159 -13.76 15.36 7.94
CA ALA A 159 -13.82 16.80 8.17
C ALA A 159 -15.23 17.38 7.91
N ILE A 160 -15.91 16.90 6.86
CA ILE A 160 -17.30 17.29 6.55
C ILE A 160 -18.24 16.84 7.69
N SER A 161 -18.14 15.58 8.12
CA SER A 161 -18.98 15.04 9.20
C SER A 161 -18.77 15.79 10.53
N ILE A 162 -17.52 16.05 10.92
CA ILE A 162 -17.24 16.79 12.16
C ILE A 162 -17.72 18.24 12.07
N SER A 163 -17.52 18.92 10.93
CA SER A 163 -17.99 20.29 10.74
C SER A 163 -19.52 20.38 10.83
N SER A 164 -20.23 19.41 10.24
CA SER A 164 -21.69 19.28 10.36
C SER A 164 -22.13 19.05 11.80
N LEU A 165 -21.45 18.18 12.55
CA LEU A 165 -21.76 17.96 13.98
C LEU A 165 -21.53 19.22 14.82
N LEU A 166 -20.46 19.97 14.55
CA LEU A 166 -20.20 21.24 15.24
C LEU A 166 -21.31 22.27 14.95
N LEU A 167 -21.75 22.38 13.71
CA LEU A 167 -22.89 23.25 13.35
C LEU A 167 -24.18 22.82 14.06
N PHE A 168 -24.45 21.53 14.14
CA PHE A 168 -25.57 20.99 14.89
C PHE A 168 -25.51 21.39 16.38
N LEU A 169 -24.34 21.28 17.01
CA LEU A 169 -24.15 21.64 18.41
C LEU A 169 -24.32 23.14 18.63
N CYS A 170 -23.72 23.98 17.79
CA CYS A 170 -23.88 25.43 17.87
C CYS A 170 -25.34 25.85 17.71
N TYR A 171 -26.09 25.22 16.81
CA TYR A 171 -27.50 25.57 16.59
C TYR A 171 -28.42 25.16 17.75
N ASN A 172 -28.13 24.06 18.44
CA ASN A 172 -28.99 23.54 19.51
C ASN A 172 -28.66 24.11 20.89
N TYR A 173 -27.40 24.47 21.15
CA TYR A 173 -26.91 24.77 22.50
C TYR A 173 -26.33 26.19 22.66
N LEU A 174 -26.23 26.98 21.58
CA LEU A 174 -25.78 28.38 21.60
C LEU A 174 -26.94 29.30 21.20
#